data_AF-A0A182NBP2-F1
#
_entry.id   AF-A0A182NBP2-F1
#
_cell.length_a   1.000
_cell.length_b   1.000
_cell.length_c   1.000
_cell.angle_alpha   90.00
_cell.angle_beta   90.00
_cell.angle_gamma   90.00
#
_symmetry.space_group_name_H-M   'P 1'
#
loop_
_entity.id
_entity.type
_entity.pdbx_description
1 polymer ?
#
loop_
_entity_poly.entity_id
_entity_poly.type
_entity_poly.pdbx_seq_one_letter_code
_entity_poly.pdbx_strand_id
1 'polypeptide(L)'
;MSPDGKGCMDRNECLDLPCLNGGVCVNQEPRLRYRCDCPDGFWGENCELIQEGQTLKLSMGALAAILRLFCCNRTFDRVRDSRCPAGYKPSGLRCVNANECLWHPCQNGGRCRDHHPPKAYECICPLGFSGAHCELELLASGILTPSRDFIIALVICVSTLIRKYRRMPSVSDTPMRPDRIF
;
A
#
# COMPACT_ATOMS: atom_id res chain seq x y z
N MET A 1 20.75 23.31 -37.29
CA MET A 1 19.97 23.35 -38.53
C MET A 1 19.94 21.97 -39.17
N SER A 2 18.74 21.44 -39.42
CA SER A 2 18.45 20.62 -40.62
C SER A 2 17.75 21.55 -41.63
N PRO A 3 17.83 21.34 -42.95
CA PRO A 3 17.56 22.38 -43.95
C PRO A 3 16.08 22.73 -44.22
N ASP A 4 15.12 22.16 -43.50
CA ASP A 4 13.69 22.17 -43.91
C ASP A 4 12.75 23.11 -43.13
N GLY A 5 13.27 24.06 -42.35
CA GLY A 5 12.53 25.29 -42.01
C GLY A 5 11.16 25.18 -41.30
N LYS A 6 10.81 24.06 -40.66
CA LYS A 6 9.65 23.98 -39.74
C LYS A 6 10.14 23.57 -38.35
N GLY A 7 10.17 24.53 -37.43
CA GLY A 7 10.25 24.22 -36.01
C GLY A 7 9.02 23.43 -35.61
N CYS A 8 9.19 22.26 -34.99
CA CYS A 8 8.09 21.53 -34.40
C CYS A 8 7.54 22.37 -33.24
N MET A 9 6.42 23.06 -33.46
CA MET A 9 5.67 23.68 -32.37
C MET A 9 5.04 22.59 -31.51
N ASP A 10 5.09 22.78 -30.20
CA ASP A 10 4.44 21.87 -29.26
C ASP A 10 2.92 21.93 -29.45
N ARG A 11 2.27 20.77 -29.52
CA ARG A 11 0.81 20.71 -29.63
C ARG A 11 0.22 20.98 -28.26
N ASN A 12 -0.88 21.72 -28.19
CA ASN A 12 -1.58 21.95 -26.93
C ASN A 12 -2.58 20.81 -26.67
N GLU A 13 -2.22 19.84 -25.83
CA GLU A 13 -3.09 18.71 -25.49
C GLU A 13 -4.30 19.12 -24.63
N CYS A 14 -4.27 20.27 -23.97
CA CYS A 14 -5.40 20.73 -23.15
C CYS A 14 -6.65 21.08 -23.98
N LEU A 15 -6.52 21.23 -25.31
CA LEU A 15 -7.66 21.42 -26.20
C LEU A 15 -8.56 20.19 -26.30
N ASP A 16 -8.02 19.00 -26.00
CA ASP A 16 -8.77 17.75 -26.01
C ASP A 16 -9.55 17.53 -24.67
N LEU A 17 -9.52 18.52 -23.76
CA LEU A 17 -10.16 18.50 -22.42
C LEU A 17 -9.91 17.20 -21.63
N PRO A 18 -8.65 16.82 -21.40
CA PRO A 18 -8.33 15.54 -20.79
C PRO A 18 -8.62 15.45 -19.29
N CYS A 19 -8.60 16.58 -18.55
CA CYS A 19 -8.80 16.60 -17.11
C CYS A 19 -10.28 16.46 -16.74
N LEU A 20 -10.59 15.45 -15.92
CA LEU A 20 -11.92 15.13 -15.44
C LEU A 20 -12.21 15.81 -14.09
N ASN A 21 -13.47 15.72 -13.65
CA ASN A 21 -13.90 16.13 -12.31
C ASN A 21 -13.52 17.57 -11.92
N GLY A 22 -13.48 18.48 -12.90
CA GLY A 22 -13.14 19.89 -12.66
C GLY A 22 -11.65 20.18 -12.50
N GLY A 23 -10.77 19.24 -12.88
CA GLY A 23 -9.33 19.46 -12.92
C GLY A 23 -8.92 20.55 -13.92
N VAL A 24 -7.91 21.35 -13.54
CA VAL A 24 -7.36 22.41 -14.39
C VAL A 24 -6.24 21.84 -15.25
N CYS A 25 -6.34 21.98 -16.58
CA CYS A 25 -5.32 21.50 -17.50
C CYS A 25 -4.22 22.53 -17.73
N VAL A 26 -2.96 22.10 -17.66
CA VAL A 26 -1.77 22.92 -17.94
C VAL A 26 -0.94 22.25 -19.04
N ASN A 27 -0.79 22.93 -20.18
CA ASN A 27 0.07 22.46 -21.27
C ASN A 27 1.55 22.67 -20.92
N GLN A 28 2.39 21.66 -21.13
CA GLN A 28 3.80 21.68 -20.74
C GLN A 28 4.72 21.51 -21.96
N GLU A 29 5.54 22.53 -22.22
CA GLU A 29 6.63 22.45 -23.19
C GLU A 29 7.94 21.99 -22.52
N PRO A 30 8.80 21.21 -23.19
CA PRO A 30 8.70 20.75 -24.57
C PRO A 30 8.22 19.29 -24.70
N ARG A 31 7.42 19.04 -25.75
CA ARG A 31 6.94 17.73 -26.27
C ARG A 31 5.69 17.16 -25.57
N LEU A 32 4.55 17.37 -26.22
CA LEU A 32 3.31 16.57 -26.14
C LEU A 32 2.95 16.12 -24.72
N ARG A 33 3.04 17.05 -23.76
CA ARG A 33 2.85 16.76 -22.35
C ARG A 33 1.89 17.79 -21.77
N TYR A 34 0.90 17.30 -21.04
CA TYR A 34 0.06 18.12 -20.19
C TYR A 34 0.06 17.57 -18.77
N ARG A 35 -0.42 18.38 -17.83
CA ARG A 35 -0.67 17.96 -16.45
C ARG A 35 -2.03 18.49 -16.00
N CYS A 36 -2.76 17.65 -15.28
CA CYS A 36 -3.98 18.07 -14.58
C CYS A 36 -3.65 18.45 -13.14
N ASP A 37 -4.08 19.64 -12.73
CA ASP A 37 -4.17 20.04 -11.33
C ASP A 37 -5.55 19.62 -10.80
N CYS A 38 -5.57 18.56 -10.00
CA CYS A 38 -6.81 17.97 -9.49
C CYS A 38 -7.36 18.71 -8.27
N PRO A 39 -8.69 18.90 -8.17
CA PRO A 39 -9.33 19.45 -6.99
C PRO A 39 -9.28 18.47 -5.81
N ASP A 40 -9.50 18.99 -4.61
CA ASP A 40 -9.45 18.19 -3.38
C ASP A 40 -10.39 16.98 -3.44
N GLY A 41 -9.85 15.82 -3.07
CA GLY A 41 -10.58 14.55 -3.12
C GLY A 41 -10.51 13.84 -4.47
N PHE A 42 -9.82 14.38 -5.47
CA PHE A 42 -9.56 13.72 -6.75
C PHE A 42 -8.07 13.57 -7.03
N TRP A 43 -7.68 12.48 -7.69
CA TRP A 43 -6.30 12.23 -8.13
C TRP A 43 -6.26 11.37 -9.40
N GLY A 44 -5.08 11.09 -9.92
CA GLY A 44 -4.88 10.37 -11.18
C GLY A 44 -4.15 11.22 -12.21
N GLU A 45 -3.92 10.66 -13.40
CA GLU A 45 -3.31 11.42 -14.50
C GLU A 45 -4.28 12.50 -15.01
N ASN A 46 -5.58 12.16 -14.99
CA ASN A 46 -6.68 12.94 -15.52
C ASN A 46 -7.72 13.28 -14.43
N CYS A 47 -7.37 13.16 -13.14
CA CYS A 47 -8.27 13.37 -11.99
C CYS A 47 -9.47 12.40 -11.95
N GLU A 48 -9.29 11.19 -12.48
CA GLU A 48 -10.33 10.16 -12.62
C GLU A 48 -10.62 9.36 -11.34
N LEU A 49 -9.76 9.44 -10.34
CA LEU A 49 -9.85 8.67 -9.09
C LEU A 49 -10.34 9.55 -7.95
N ILE A 50 -11.17 9.00 -7.04
CA ILE A 50 -11.80 9.71 -5.93
C ILE A 50 -11.27 9.20 -4.59
N GLN A 51 -10.97 10.10 -3.66
CA GLN A 51 -10.64 9.79 -2.27
C GLN A 51 -11.88 9.44 -1.45
N GLU A 52 -12.50 8.30 -1.71
CA GLU A 52 -13.46 7.74 -0.75
C GLU A 52 -12.70 6.99 0.36
N GLY A 53 -12.57 7.66 1.51
CA GLY A 53 -12.45 7.04 2.83
C GLY A 53 -11.45 5.88 2.94
N GLN A 54 -10.16 6.19 3.02
CA GLN A 54 -9.19 5.28 3.62
C GLN A 54 -9.55 5.09 5.10
N THR A 55 -10.37 4.09 5.42
CA THR A 55 -10.27 3.46 6.73
C THR A 55 -8.91 2.77 6.74
N LEU A 56 -7.93 3.38 7.41
CA LEU A 56 -6.72 2.70 7.86
C LEU A 56 -7.19 1.53 8.72
N LYS A 57 -7.44 0.36 8.10
CA LYS A 57 -7.40 -0.90 8.81
C LYS A 57 -5.96 -1.02 9.28
N LEU A 58 -5.68 -0.58 10.51
CA LEU A 58 -4.44 -0.96 11.18
C LEU A 58 -4.41 -2.48 11.12
N SER A 59 -3.54 -3.01 10.26
CA SER A 59 -3.31 -4.44 10.19
C SER A 59 -2.78 -4.89 11.55
N MET A 60 -2.96 -6.17 11.89
CA MET A 60 -2.35 -6.77 13.09
C MET A 60 -0.82 -6.55 13.13
N GLY A 61 -0.18 -6.23 11.99
CA GLY A 61 1.21 -5.82 11.89
C GLY A 61 1.52 -4.44 12.48
N ALA A 62 0.58 -3.48 12.41
CA ALA A 62 0.73 -2.15 13.02
C ALA A 62 0.65 -2.24 14.56
N LEU A 63 -0.21 -3.11 15.09
CA LEU A 63 -0.28 -3.37 16.54
C LEU A 63 1.00 -4.06 17.06
N ALA A 64 1.56 -4.99 16.27
CA ALA A 64 2.83 -5.65 16.59
C ALA A 64 4.04 -4.69 16.54
N ALA A 65 4.00 -3.64 15.72
CA ALA A 65 5.05 -2.61 15.69
C ALA A 65 5.05 -1.73 16.95
N ILE A 66 3.87 -1.40 17.50
CA ILE A 66 3.72 -0.59 18.72
C ILE A 66 4.14 -1.41 19.97
N LEU A 67 3.82 -2.71 20.01
CA LEU A 67 4.27 -3.61 21.09
C LEU A 67 5.79 -3.88 21.08
N ARG A 68 6.45 -3.74 19.92
CA ARG A 68 7.92 -3.88 19.79
C ARG A 68 8.71 -2.69 20.35
N LEU A 69 8.07 -1.54 20.58
CA LEU A 69 8.73 -0.37 21.17
C LEU A 69 9.00 -0.51 22.68
N PHE A 70 8.34 -1.45 23.37
CA PHE A 70 8.48 -1.64 24.82
C PHE A 70 9.33 -2.86 25.25
N CYS A 71 9.71 -3.76 24.32
CA CYS A 71 10.38 -5.02 24.67
C CYS A 71 11.91 -5.06 24.42
N CYS A 72 12.50 -4.00 23.84
CA CYS A 72 13.96 -3.91 23.72
C CYS A 72 14.50 -2.75 24.57
N ASN A 73 14.56 -3.00 25.87
CA ASN A 73 15.48 -2.27 26.73
C ASN A 73 16.90 -2.66 26.30
N ARG A 74 17.70 -1.69 25.84
CA ARG A 74 19.06 -1.90 25.34
C ARG A 74 19.99 -2.31 26.47
N THR A 75 20.23 -3.60 26.67
CA THR A 75 21.44 -4.09 27.35
C THR A 75 21.84 -5.46 26.82
N PHE A 76 22.97 -5.46 26.13
CA PHE A 76 23.92 -6.57 26.00
C PHE A 76 23.45 -7.85 25.28
N ASP A 77 23.62 -7.87 23.95
CA ASP A 77 24.28 -9.01 23.32
C ASP A 77 25.20 -8.53 22.20
N ARG A 78 26.52 -8.63 22.42
CA ARG A 78 27.54 -8.38 21.40
C ARG A 78 27.66 -9.62 20.52
N VAL A 79 26.71 -9.80 19.60
CA VAL A 79 26.88 -10.66 18.43
C VAL A 79 26.51 -9.85 17.19
N ARG A 80 27.50 -9.12 16.69
CA ARG A 80 27.68 -8.73 15.27
C ARG A 80 26.38 -8.41 14.48
N ASP A 81 25.58 -7.46 14.98
CA ASP A 81 24.54 -6.80 14.19
C ASP A 81 25.22 -5.77 13.29
N SER A 82 25.75 -6.22 12.15
CA SER A 82 26.12 -5.36 11.03
C SER A 82 24.83 -4.76 10.47
N ARG A 83 24.29 -3.74 11.15
CA ARG A 83 23.15 -2.96 10.66
C ARG A 83 23.60 -2.23 9.42
N CYS A 84 23.32 -2.85 8.29
CA CYS A 84 23.44 -2.19 7.02
C CYS A 84 22.32 -1.14 6.87
N PRO A 85 22.57 -0.03 6.15
CA PRO A 85 21.52 0.91 5.79
C PRO A 85 20.34 0.19 5.11
N ALA A 86 19.14 0.78 5.16
CA ALA A 86 17.97 0.19 4.49
C ALA A 86 18.27 -0.12 3.00
N GLY A 87 17.95 -1.34 2.56
CA GLY A 87 18.26 -1.84 1.22
C GLY A 87 19.61 -2.55 1.07
N TYR A 88 20.37 -2.75 2.15
CA TYR A 88 21.61 -3.50 2.13
C TYR A 88 21.55 -4.73 3.05
N LYS A 89 22.14 -5.86 2.62
CA LYS A 89 22.34 -7.05 3.47
C LYS A 89 23.82 -7.21 3.85
N PRO A 90 24.12 -7.78 5.03
CA PRO A 90 25.49 -8.02 5.43
C PRO A 90 26.10 -9.19 4.65
N SER A 91 27.29 -8.95 4.11
CA SER A 91 28.18 -9.96 3.51
C SER A 91 29.53 -9.86 4.22
N GLY A 92 29.73 -10.70 5.24
CA GLY A 92 30.87 -10.59 6.16
C GLY A 92 30.83 -9.30 6.98
N LEU A 93 31.83 -8.42 6.80
CA LEU A 93 31.93 -7.09 7.44
C LEU A 93 31.44 -5.95 6.52
N ARG A 94 31.01 -6.25 5.30
CA ARG A 94 30.59 -5.25 4.30
C ARG A 94 29.07 -5.32 4.08
N CYS A 95 28.49 -4.19 3.76
CA CYS A 95 27.10 -4.08 3.32
C CYS A 95 27.06 -4.11 1.80
N VAL A 96 26.33 -5.05 1.23
CA VAL A 96 26.15 -5.17 -0.23
C VAL A 96 24.69 -4.97 -0.59
N ASN A 97 24.43 -4.46 -1.80
CA ASN A 97 23.06 -4.40 -2.30
C ASN A 97 22.53 -5.83 -2.39
N ALA A 98 21.42 -6.08 -1.72
CA ALA A 98 20.83 -7.40 -1.74
C ALA A 98 19.99 -7.51 -2.99
N ASN A 99 20.35 -8.39 -3.93
CA ASN A 99 19.46 -8.61 -5.06
C ASN A 99 18.22 -9.38 -4.60
N GLU A 100 17.12 -8.67 -4.32
CA GLU A 100 15.88 -9.31 -3.86
C GLU A 100 15.20 -10.13 -4.95
N CYS A 101 15.50 -9.89 -6.22
CA CYS A 101 14.93 -10.64 -7.34
C CYS A 101 15.33 -12.12 -7.35
N LEU A 102 16.41 -12.49 -6.66
CA LEU A 102 16.83 -13.90 -6.52
C LEU A 102 15.81 -14.76 -5.74
N TRP A 103 14.93 -14.13 -4.97
CA TRP A 103 13.88 -14.82 -4.21
C TRP A 103 12.54 -14.90 -4.96
N HIS A 104 12.52 -14.50 -6.23
CA HIS A 104 11.33 -14.45 -7.08
C HIS A 104 10.12 -13.78 -6.39
N PRO A 105 10.25 -12.52 -5.93
CA PRO A 105 9.20 -11.86 -5.14
C PRO A 105 7.97 -11.47 -5.96
N CYS A 106 8.10 -11.26 -7.27
CA CYS A 106 7.00 -10.84 -8.13
C CYS A 106 6.13 -12.04 -8.53
N GLN A 107 4.83 -11.92 -8.32
CA GLN A 107 3.80 -12.92 -8.62
C GLN A 107 3.22 -12.71 -10.02
N ASN A 108 2.39 -13.65 -10.47
CA ASN A 108 1.58 -13.53 -11.69
C ASN A 108 2.36 -13.14 -12.96
N GLY A 109 3.61 -13.62 -13.06
CA GLY A 109 4.48 -13.33 -14.21
C GLY A 109 5.11 -11.92 -14.19
N GLY A 110 5.06 -11.21 -13.06
CA GLY A 110 5.73 -9.92 -12.87
C GLY A 110 7.24 -9.99 -13.07
N ARG A 111 7.79 -8.99 -13.75
CA ARG A 111 9.24 -8.89 -13.97
C ARG A 111 9.88 -8.14 -12.82
N CYS A 112 10.80 -8.79 -12.12
CA CYS A 112 11.56 -8.16 -11.05
C CYS A 112 12.71 -7.31 -11.61
N ARG A 113 12.86 -6.09 -11.09
CA ARG A 113 14.00 -5.21 -11.32
C ARG A 113 14.63 -4.86 -9.97
N ASP A 114 15.86 -5.33 -9.79
CA ASP A 114 16.69 -4.96 -8.65
C ASP A 114 17.09 -3.49 -8.78
N HIS A 115 17.05 -2.75 -7.68
CA HIS A 115 17.37 -1.34 -7.65
C HIS A 115 18.45 -1.04 -6.64
N HIS A 116 19.14 0.08 -6.83
CA HIS A 116 20.01 0.61 -5.79
C HIS A 116 19.17 1.37 -4.75
N PRO A 117 19.50 1.28 -3.45
CA PRO A 117 18.77 1.98 -2.40
C PRO A 117 18.57 3.47 -2.71
N PRO A 118 17.42 4.06 -2.32
CA PRO A 118 16.52 3.63 -1.22
C PRO A 118 15.40 2.66 -1.63
N LYS A 119 15.15 2.44 -2.92
CA LYS A 119 14.26 1.36 -3.38
C LYS A 119 15.10 0.11 -3.56
N ALA A 120 14.76 -0.96 -2.83
CA ALA A 120 15.51 -2.21 -2.88
C ALA A 120 15.24 -2.96 -4.20
N TYR A 121 13.96 -3.12 -4.58
CA TYR A 121 13.55 -3.68 -5.86
C TYR A 121 12.16 -3.18 -6.28
N GLU A 122 11.77 -3.50 -7.51
CA GLU A 122 10.47 -3.16 -8.08
C GLU A 122 9.95 -4.32 -8.94
N CYS A 123 8.66 -4.62 -8.82
CA CYS A 123 7.96 -5.55 -9.69
C CYS A 123 7.23 -4.79 -10.80
N ILE A 124 7.56 -5.08 -12.05
CA ILE A 124 6.84 -4.59 -13.22
C ILE A 124 5.72 -5.58 -13.52
N CYS A 125 4.48 -5.17 -13.24
CA CYS A 125 3.32 -6.04 -13.37
C CYS A 125 2.82 -6.13 -14.81
N PRO A 126 2.43 -7.33 -15.27
CA PRO A 126 1.76 -7.49 -16.55
C PRO A 126 0.35 -6.88 -16.53
N LEU A 127 -0.22 -6.67 -17.72
CA LEU A 127 -1.57 -6.13 -17.87
C LEU A 127 -2.57 -7.00 -17.08
N GLY A 128 -3.46 -6.34 -16.33
CA GLY A 128 -4.41 -7.03 -15.48
C GLY A 128 -3.88 -7.40 -14.09
N PHE A 129 -2.66 -6.97 -13.70
CA PHE A 129 -2.12 -7.18 -12.36
C PHE A 129 -1.54 -5.91 -11.75
N SER A 130 -1.60 -5.80 -10.43
CA SER A 130 -1.11 -4.66 -9.63
C SER A 130 -0.71 -5.10 -8.22
N GLY A 131 -0.25 -4.16 -7.39
CA GLY A 131 0.31 -4.45 -6.06
C GLY A 131 1.83 -4.36 -6.04
N ALA A 132 2.42 -4.43 -4.85
CA ALA A 132 3.88 -4.30 -4.69
C ALA A 132 4.64 -5.50 -5.30
N HIS A 133 3.95 -6.63 -5.41
CA HIS A 133 4.44 -7.90 -5.91
C HIS A 133 3.55 -8.47 -7.02
N CYS A 134 2.72 -7.63 -7.66
CA CYS A 134 1.77 -8.05 -8.70
C CYS A 134 0.74 -9.08 -8.21
N GLU A 135 0.42 -9.06 -6.92
CA GLU A 135 -0.48 -9.99 -6.24
C GLU A 135 -1.97 -9.70 -6.45
N LEU A 136 -2.32 -8.52 -6.95
CA LEU A 136 -3.70 -8.09 -7.16
C LEU A 136 -4.08 -8.22 -8.64
N GLU A 137 -5.14 -8.94 -8.96
CA GLU A 137 -5.69 -9.03 -10.32
C GLU A 137 -6.68 -7.88 -10.58
N LEU A 138 -6.37 -7.04 -11.56
CA LEU A 138 -7.20 -5.95 -12.04
C LEU A 138 -8.19 -6.50 -13.07
N LEU A 139 -9.25 -7.13 -12.60
CA LEU A 139 -10.36 -7.53 -13.46
C LEU A 139 -11.04 -6.27 -14.02
N ALA A 140 -11.16 -6.22 -15.34
CA ALA A 140 -11.97 -5.24 -16.07
C ALA A 140 -13.47 -5.54 -15.89
N SER A 141 -13.98 -5.48 -14.66
CA SER A 141 -15.40 -5.32 -14.34
C SER A 141 -15.50 -4.91 -12.88
N GLY A 142 -15.98 -3.70 -12.61
CA GLY A 142 -16.04 -3.08 -11.28
C GLY A 142 -17.01 -3.73 -10.29
N ILE A 143 -16.82 -5.00 -9.95
CA ILE A 143 -17.42 -5.65 -8.79
C ILE A 143 -16.37 -6.59 -8.21
N LEU A 144 -15.78 -6.24 -7.06
CA LEU A 144 -15.13 -7.24 -6.22
C LEU A 144 -16.21 -8.20 -5.73
N THR A 145 -16.46 -9.29 -6.46
CA THR A 145 -17.13 -10.43 -5.86
C THR A 145 -16.14 -11.02 -4.86
N PRO A 146 -16.40 -10.99 -3.54
CA PRO A 146 -15.53 -11.67 -2.59
C PRO A 146 -15.40 -13.14 -2.99
N SER A 147 -14.19 -13.68 -2.97
CA SER A 147 -13.98 -15.10 -3.25
C SER A 147 -14.86 -15.95 -2.33
N ARG A 148 -15.27 -17.13 -2.79
CA ARG A 148 -16.12 -18.04 -2.00
C ARG A 148 -15.50 -18.31 -0.63
N ASP A 149 -14.17 -18.41 -0.58
CA ASP A 149 -13.40 -18.60 0.66
C ASP A 149 -13.44 -17.37 1.58
N PHE A 150 -13.48 -16.15 1.03
CA PHE A 150 -13.63 -14.92 1.81
C PHE A 150 -15.03 -14.84 2.44
N ILE A 151 -16.09 -15.17 1.71
CA ILE A 151 -17.46 -15.21 2.25
C ILE A 151 -17.56 -16.24 3.38
N ILE A 152 -17.00 -17.44 3.18
CA ILE A 152 -16.98 -18.51 4.20
C ILE A 152 -16.24 -18.03 5.45
N ALA A 153 -15.06 -17.42 5.29
CA ALA A 153 -14.28 -16.89 6.41
C ALA A 153 -15.04 -15.80 7.19
N LEU A 154 -15.74 -14.90 6.48
CA LEU A 154 -16.56 -13.85 7.09
C LEU A 154 -17.74 -14.42 7.89
N VAL A 155 -18.45 -15.40 7.32
CA VAL A 155 -19.57 -16.07 8.00
C VAL A 155 -19.09 -16.82 9.25
N ILE A 156 -17.97 -17.54 9.19
CA ILE A 156 -17.38 -18.23 10.35
C ILE A 156 -16.97 -17.22 11.43
N CYS A 157 -16.34 -16.11 11.04
CA CYS A 157 -15.90 -15.06 11.96
C CYS A 157 -17.10 -14.41 12.67
N VAL A 158 -18.14 -14.02 11.93
CA VAL A 158 -19.37 -13.46 12.51
C VAL A 158 -20.08 -14.47 13.42
N SER A 159 -20.13 -15.75 13.02
CA SER A 159 -20.72 -16.82 13.83
C SER A 159 -20.00 -17.02 15.17
N THR A 160 -18.66 -16.96 15.16
CA THR A 160 -17.86 -17.11 16.37
C THR A 160 -17.95 -15.87 17.27
N LEU A 161 -18.00 -14.68 16.69
CA LEU A 161 -18.23 -13.43 17.42
C LEU A 161 -19.62 -13.39 18.08
N ILE A 162 -20.68 -13.79 17.37
CA ILE A 162 -22.04 -13.88 17.93
C ILE A 162 -22.08 -14.91 19.08
N ARG A 163 -21.42 -16.07 18.92
CA ARG A 163 -21.31 -17.07 20.01
C ARG A 163 -20.55 -16.52 21.22
N LYS A 164 -19.49 -15.73 20.99
CA LYS A 164 -18.71 -15.10 22.05
C LYS A 164 -19.53 -14.04 22.78
N TYR A 165 -20.30 -13.23 22.06
CA TYR A 165 -21.16 -12.20 22.64
C TYR A 165 -22.33 -12.80 23.43
N ARG A 166 -22.93 -13.89 22.95
CA ARG A 166 -23.98 -14.63 23.70
C ARG A 166 -23.46 -15.36 24.94
N ARG A 167 -22.15 -15.57 25.06
CA ARG A 167 -21.52 -16.19 26.25
C ARG A 167 -20.97 -15.16 27.24
N MET A 168 -21.07 -13.85 26.95
CA MET A 168 -20.76 -12.83 27.93
C MET A 168 -21.91 -12.74 28.94
N PRO A 169 -21.67 -12.91 30.25
CA PRO A 169 -22.67 -12.67 31.26
C PRO A 169 -23.04 -11.18 31.29
N SER A 170 -24.33 -10.88 31.42
CA SER A 170 -24.86 -9.52 31.57
C SER A 170 -24.29 -8.85 32.83
N VAL A 171 -23.77 -7.63 32.67
CA VAL A 171 -23.26 -6.76 33.75
C VAL A 171 -24.43 -6.17 34.56
N SER A 172 -25.33 -7.00 35.06
CA SER A 172 -26.49 -6.54 35.84
C SER A 172 -26.72 -7.31 37.14
N ASP A 173 -25.97 -8.36 37.45
CA ASP A 173 -26.17 -9.18 38.66
C ASP A 173 -24.96 -9.16 39.61
N THR A 174 -24.47 -7.98 39.98
CA THR A 174 -23.66 -7.84 41.21
C THR A 174 -24.56 -7.42 42.37
N PRO A 175 -24.81 -8.29 43.37
CA PRO A 175 -25.53 -7.87 44.55
C PRO A 175 -24.66 -6.90 45.37
N MET A 176 -25.19 -5.69 45.60
CA MET A 176 -24.68 -4.77 46.64
C MET A 176 -24.67 -5.51 47.98
N ARG A 177 -23.50 -5.64 48.62
CA ARG A 177 -23.42 -6.01 50.04
C ARG A 177 -23.53 -4.74 50.89
N PRO A 178 -24.44 -4.68 51.88
CA PRO A 178 -24.52 -3.58 52.82
C PRO A 178 -23.45 -3.71 53.91
N ASP A 179 -23.10 -2.56 54.47
CA ASP A 179 -22.15 -2.29 55.56
C ASP A 179 -22.12 -3.33 56.68
N ARG A 180 -20.93 -3.60 57.24
CA ARG A 180 -20.77 -3.92 58.67
C ARG A 180 -19.47 -3.40 59.27
N ILE A 181 -19.69 -2.45 60.18
CA ILE A 181 -18.92 -2.00 61.34
C ILE A 181 -18.14 -3.14 62.01
N PHE A 182 -16.85 -2.90 62.29
CA PHE A 182 -16.19 -3.05 63.60
C PHE A 182 -14.88 -2.25 63.58
#